data_AF-A0A7W7EM65-F1
#
_entry.id   AF-A0A7W7EM65-F1
#
_cell.length_a   1.000
_cell.length_b   1.000
_cell.length_c   1.000
_cell.angle_alpha   90.00
_cell.angle_beta   90.00
_cell.angle_gamma   90.00
#
_symmetry.space_group_name_H-M   'P 1'
#
loop_
_entity.id
_entity.type
_entity.pdbx_description
1 polymer ?
#
loop_
_entity_poly.entity_id
_entity_poly.type
_entity_poly.pdbx_seq_one_letter_code
_entity_poly.pdbx_strand_id
1 'polypeptide(L)' 'MAQAFGSRTPPLYPEDVVMMQTLLAAYCEDRCCEKAGVEAQEAARELVYWFQIGVTKQSQLRELLYSRAWS' A
#
# COMPACT_ATOMS: atom_id res chain seq x y z
N MET A 1 -23.71 -10.91 22.72
CA MET A 1 -22.80 -11.48 21.71
C MET A 1 -22.30 -10.33 20.86
N ALA A 2 -21.02 -9.95 20.98
CA ALA A 2 -20.46 -8.84 20.23
C ALA A 2 -20.40 -9.24 18.75
N GLN A 3 -21.18 -8.55 17.91
CA GLN A 3 -21.08 -8.67 16.47
C GLN A 3 -19.77 -7.98 16.07
N ALA A 4 -18.71 -8.77 15.95
CA ALA A 4 -17.47 -8.30 15.36
C ALA A 4 -17.79 -7.79 13.96
N PHE A 5 -17.47 -6.53 13.68
CA PHE A 5 -17.65 -5.90 12.38
C PHE A 5 -16.89 -6.73 11.34
N GLY A 6 -17.64 -7.61 10.67
CA GLY A 6 -17.15 -8.52 9.65
C GLY A 6 -16.92 -7.78 8.34
N SER A 7 -16.02 -6.82 8.34
CA SER A 7 -15.27 -6.47 7.14
C SER A 7 -14.03 -7.35 7.20
N ARG A 8 -13.86 -8.23 6.21
CA ARG A 8 -12.73 -9.15 6.04
C ARG A 8 -11.41 -8.39 5.80
N THR A 9 -11.04 -7.48 6.68
CA THR A 9 -9.74 -6.81 6.58
C THR A 9 -8.69 -7.87 6.92
N PRO A 10 -7.83 -8.27 5.97
CA PRO A 10 -6.77 -9.20 6.29
C PRO A 10 -5.92 -8.58 7.42
N PRO A 11 -5.56 -9.35 8.46
CA PRO A 11 -4.64 -8.86 9.47
C PRO A 11 -3.36 -8.39 8.78
N LEU A 12 -2.95 -7.15 9.08
CA LEU A 12 -1.69 -6.60 8.60
C LEU A 12 -0.57 -7.25 9.41
N TYR A 13 0.14 -8.19 8.79
CA TYR A 13 1.30 -8.78 9.42
C TYR A 13 2.55 -7.90 9.21
N PRO A 14 3.58 -8.03 10.05
CA PRO A 14 4.82 -7.28 9.89
C PRO A 14 5.45 -7.46 8.49
N GLU A 15 5.37 -8.65 7.91
CA GLU A 15 5.81 -8.95 6.55
C GLU A 15 5.07 -8.14 5.48
N ASP A 16 3.77 -7.92 5.64
CA ASP A 16 2.97 -7.13 4.71
C ASP A 16 3.38 -5.65 4.76
N VAL A 17 3.66 -5.16 5.96
CA VAL A 17 4.15 -3.79 6.17
C VAL A 17 5.53 -3.60 5.54
N VAL A 18 6.43 -4.57 5.71
CA VAL A 18 7.76 -4.56 5.08
C VAL A 18 7.65 -4.60 3.55
N MET A 19 6.73 -5.41 3.01
CA MET A 19 6.45 -5.45 1.58
C MET A 19 5.97 -4.09 1.06
N MET A 20 5.00 -3.46 1.74
CA MET A 20 4.49 -2.13 1.34
C MET A 20 5.57 -1.04 1.42
N GLN A 21 6.39 -1.05 2.48
CA GLN A 21 7.51 -0.11 2.60
C GLN A 21 8.55 -0.31 1.48
N THR A 22 8.82 -1.55 1.11
CA THR A 22 9.74 -1.87 -0.01
C THR A 22 9.19 -1.35 -1.33
N LEU A 23 7.89 -1.55 -1.59
CA LEU A 23 7.22 -1.02 -2.78
C LEU A 23 7.24 0.51 -2.82
N LEU A 24 6.97 1.15 -1.68
CA LEU A 24 7.00 2.61 -1.56
C LEU A 24 8.40 3.19 -1.76
N ALA A 25 9.43 2.53 -1.21
CA ALA A 25 10.82 2.94 -1.37
C ALA A 25 11.24 2.87 -2.85
N ALA A 26 10.94 1.77 -3.53
CA ALA A 26 11.21 1.62 -4.96
C ALA A 26 10.46 2.66 -5.80
N TYR A 27 9.20 2.93 -5.46
CA TYR A 27 8.41 3.96 -6.13
C TYR A 27 9.03 5.36 -5.98
N CYS A 28 9.51 5.71 -4.79
CA CYS A 28 10.15 7.00 -4.59
C CYS A 28 11.55 7.13 -5.17
N GLU A 29 12.30 6.04 -5.25
CA GLU A 29 13.56 6.03 -5.99
C GLU A 29 13.33 6.24 -7.50
N ASP A 30 12.34 5.57 -8.08
CA ASP A 30 12.01 5.71 -9.52
C ASP A 30 11.51 7.11 -9.89
N ARG A 31 10.81 7.80 -8.97
CA ARG A 31 10.21 9.11 -9.22
C ARG A 31 10.99 10.30 -8.65
N CYS A 32 12.10 10.05 -7.97
CA CYS A 32 12.75 11.04 -7.13
C CYS A 32 11.77 11.72 -6.15
N CYS A 33 10.77 11.00 -5.62
CA CYS A 33 9.93 11.57 -4.57
C CYS A 33 10.65 11.59 -3.23
N GLU A 34 10.47 12.70 -2.49
CA GLU A 34 10.91 12.75 -1.11
C GLU A 34 10.15 11.69 -0.30
N LYS A 35 10.88 10.87 0.46
CA LYS A 35 10.30 9.80 1.29
C LYS A 35 9.33 10.33 2.36
N ALA A 36 9.44 11.60 2.71
CA ALA A 36 8.53 12.32 3.61
C ALA A 36 7.61 13.32 2.87
N GLY A 37 7.68 13.35 1.54
CA GLY A 37 6.84 14.20 0.71
C GLY A 37 5.39 13.73 0.70
N VAL A 38 4.51 14.64 0.29
CA VAL A 38 3.06 14.37 0.18
C VAL A 38 2.79 13.15 -0.71
N GLU A 39 3.52 13.03 -1.82
CA GLU A 39 3.42 11.90 -2.76
C GLU A 39 3.66 10.55 -2.06
N ALA A 40 4.71 10.44 -1.24
CA ALA A 40 5.05 9.21 -0.53
C ALA A 40 4.01 8.86 0.54
N GLN A 41 3.48 9.86 1.25
CA GLN A 41 2.43 9.64 2.24
C GLN A 41 1.11 9.21 1.60
N GLU A 42 0.73 9.81 0.47
CA GLU A 42 -0.46 9.42 -0.27
C GLU A 42 -0.33 8.02 -0.85
N ALA A 43 0.82 7.69 -1.46
CA ALA A 43 1.12 6.35 -1.93
C ALA A 43 1.05 5.30 -0.80
N ALA A 44 1.57 5.62 0.39
CA ALA A 44 1.48 4.74 1.55
C ALA A 44 0.02 4.50 1.99
N ARG A 45 -0.82 5.54 2.01
CA ARG A 45 -2.24 5.43 2.36
C ARG A 45 -2.99 4.55 1.37
N GLU A 46 -2.74 4.69 0.08
CA GLU A 46 -3.36 3.85 -0.95
C GLU A 46 -2.94 2.39 -0.84
N LEU A 47 -1.65 2.11 -0.60
CA LEU A 47 -1.17 0.74 -0.38
C LEU A 47 -1.92 0.05 0.77
N VAL A 48 -2.11 0.78 1.89
CA VAL A 48 -2.89 0.29 3.03
C VAL A 48 -4.36 0.12 2.65
N TYR A 49 -4.95 1.07 1.94
CA TYR A 49 -6.34 0.98 1.48
C TYR A 49 -6.58 -0.25 0.58
N TRP A 50 -5.74 -0.45 -0.43
CA TRP A 50 -5.80 -1.60 -1.33
C TRP A 50 -5.66 -2.93 -0.58
N PHE A 51 -4.77 -2.99 0.41
CA PHE A 51 -4.64 -4.17 1.25
C PHE A 51 -5.90 -4.44 2.08
N GLN A 52 -6.47 -3.40 2.68
CA GLN A 52 -7.69 -3.50 3.49
C GLN A 52 -8.91 -3.95 2.68
N ILE A 53 -9.00 -3.60 1.39
CA ILE A 53 -10.07 -4.06 0.49
C ILE A 53 -9.79 -5.46 -0.11
N GLY A 54 -8.61 -6.04 0.13
CA GLY A 54 -8.29 -7.43 -0.23
C GLY A 54 -7.17 -7.61 -1.27
N VAL A 55 -6.46 -6.56 -1.68
CA VAL A 55 -5.30 -6.64 -2.56
C VAL A 55 -4.04 -6.92 -1.74
N THR A 56 -3.73 -8.20 -1.55
CA THR A 56 -2.59 -8.63 -0.72
C THR A 56 -1.35 -9.02 -1.52
N LYS A 57 -1.47 -9.14 -2.86
CA LYS A 57 -0.35 -9.55 -3.71
C LYS A 57 0.58 -8.38 -4.02
N GLN A 58 1.87 -8.56 -3.74
CA GLN A 58 2.92 -7.59 -4.04
C GLN A 58 2.89 -7.08 -5.49
N SER A 59 2.72 -7.97 -6.46
CA SER A 59 2.68 -7.61 -7.88
C SER A 59 1.49 -6.71 -8.22
N GLN A 60 0.33 -6.98 -7.64
CA GLN A 60 -0.89 -6.16 -7.85
C GLN A 60 -0.75 -4.79 -7.19
N LEU A 61 -0.23 -4.75 -5.96
CA LEU A 61 0.05 -3.48 -5.26
C LEU A 61 1.06 -2.63 -6.04
N ARG A 62 2.10 -3.27 -6.61
CA ARG A 62 3.05 -2.61 -7.50
C ARG A 62 2.35 -2.07 -8.74
N GLU A 63 1.59 -2.89 -9.47
CA GLU A 63 0.89 -2.43 -10.68
C GLU A 63 -0.05 -1.25 -10.39
N LEU A 64 -0.81 -1.29 -9.30
CA LEU A 64 -1.69 -0.20 -8.89
C LEU A 64 -0.91 1.09 -8.57
N LEU A 65 0.19 0.95 -7.82
CA LEU A 65 1.06 2.06 -7.46
C LEU A 65 1.68 2.73 -8.69
N TYR A 66 2.14 1.94 -9.67
CA TYR A 66 2.71 2.43 -10.93
C TYR A 66 1.63 2.85 -11.96
N SER A 67 0.40 2.37 -11.85
CA SER A 67 -0.72 2.80 -12.69
C SER A 67 -1.25 4.16 -12.26
N ARG A 68 -1.35 4.42 -10.94
CA ARG A 68 -1.70 5.76 -10.39
C ARG A 68 -0.75 6.84 -10.92
N ALA A 69 0.49 6.45 -11.08
CA ALA A 69 1.60 7.26 -11.53
C ALA A 69 1.41 7.89 -12.94
N TRP A 70 0.48 7.39 -13.76
CA TRP A 70 0.24 7.83 -15.14
C TRP A 70 -1.05 8.64 -15.37
N SER A 71 -1.82 8.94 -14.33
CA SER A 71 -3.00 9.83 -14.42
C SER A 71 -2.69 11.22 -13.91
#